data_AF-A0A672L4T1-F1
#
_entry.id   AF-A0A672L4T1-F1
#
_cell.length_a   1.000
_cell.length_b   1.000
_cell.length_c   1.000
_cell.angle_alpha   90.00
_cell.angle_beta   90.00
_cell.angle_gamma   90.00
#
_symmetry.space_group_name_H-M   'P 1'
#
loop_
_entity.id
_entity.type
_entity.pdbx_description
1 polymer ?
#
loop_
_entity_poly.entity_id
_entity_poly.type
_entity_poly.pdbx_seq_one_letter_code
_entity_poly.pdbx_strand_id
1 'polypeptide(L)'
;LCWWTTREERTFRNWMNSLGVNPHVHHLYADLQDALVILQLYEKIKVPVDWSNKVNKPPYPKLGANMKKLENCNYAVELGKTKANFSLVGIGGQDLNDGNPTLTLALVWQLMRRYTLNVLEGLGDGQKVNDDIIVSWVNKTLSQAGKSTKISSFKDKEISSSLAVLDLIDAIQPGCVNYDLVKRGSLSDEDKLDNMFCPVLTTKLTVFTAILHHNI
;
A
#
# COMPACT_ATOMS: atom_id res chain seq x y z
N LEU A 1 -11.94 10.60 -14.70
CA LEU A 1 -10.54 10.10 -14.82
C LEU A 1 -9.53 10.91 -14.00
N CYS A 2 -9.60 12.25 -13.95
CA CYS A 2 -8.66 13.09 -13.15
C CYS A 2 -8.87 13.05 -11.60
N TRP A 3 -10.07 12.72 -11.13
CA TRP A 3 -10.41 12.68 -9.70
C TRP A 3 -9.89 11.46 -8.93
N TRP A 4 -9.55 10.37 -9.65
CA TRP A 4 -9.05 9.13 -9.03
C TRP A 4 -7.56 9.23 -8.70
N THR A 5 -6.77 9.80 -9.63
CA THR A 5 -5.31 9.95 -9.48
C THR A 5 -4.91 10.77 -8.25
N THR A 6 -5.68 11.81 -7.92
CA THR A 6 -5.40 12.68 -6.75
C THR A 6 -5.71 12.03 -5.41
N ARG A 7 -6.70 11.13 -5.36
CA ARG A 7 -7.05 10.37 -4.14
C ARG A 7 -6.03 9.29 -3.84
N GLU A 8 -5.65 8.49 -4.84
CA GLU A 8 -4.62 7.46 -4.70
C GLU A 8 -3.28 8.06 -4.29
N GLU A 9 -2.88 9.17 -4.92
CA GLU A 9 -1.63 9.86 -4.60
C GLU A 9 -1.57 10.30 -3.13
N ARG A 10 -2.65 10.92 -2.62
CA ARG A 10 -2.74 11.29 -1.20
C ARG A 10 -2.59 10.09 -0.29
N THR A 11 -3.17 8.98 -0.71
CA THR A 11 -3.22 7.77 0.09
C THR A 11 -1.83 7.11 0.15
N PHE A 12 -1.14 6.97 -0.98
CA PHE A 12 0.24 6.46 -1.01
C PHE A 12 1.21 7.37 -0.25
N ARG A 13 1.09 8.69 -0.41
CA ARG A 13 1.90 9.65 0.32
C ARG A 13 1.75 9.51 1.84
N ASN A 14 0.50 9.46 2.32
CA ASN A 14 0.23 9.27 3.75
C ASN A 14 0.80 7.95 4.28
N TRP A 15 0.68 6.88 3.49
CA TRP A 15 1.26 5.58 3.84
C TRP A 15 2.79 5.63 3.93
N MET A 16 3.48 6.21 2.95
CA MET A 16 4.95 6.34 3.01
C MET A 16 5.40 7.14 4.22
N ASN A 17 4.74 8.28 4.46
CA ASN A 17 5.07 9.15 5.58
C ASN A 17 4.80 8.49 6.95
N SER A 18 3.77 7.64 7.06
CA SER A 18 3.50 6.90 8.30
C SER A 18 4.54 5.81 8.60
N LEU A 19 5.26 5.32 7.58
CA LEU A 19 6.38 4.40 7.74
C LEU A 19 7.70 5.09 8.14
N GLY A 20 7.70 6.42 8.25
CA GLY A 20 8.85 7.21 8.66
C GLY A 20 9.94 7.31 7.60
N VAL A 21 9.58 7.45 6.33
CA VAL A 21 10.53 7.73 5.25
C VAL A 21 11.15 9.12 5.40
N ASN A 22 12.38 9.28 4.92
CA ASN A 22 13.11 10.55 4.92
C ASN A 22 13.76 10.80 3.55
N PRO A 23 13.46 11.89 2.83
CA PRO A 23 12.64 13.04 3.22
C PRO A 23 11.14 12.73 3.30
N HIS A 24 10.39 13.63 3.95
CA HIS A 24 8.93 13.59 3.96
C HIS A 24 8.40 13.81 2.54
N VAL A 25 7.46 12.96 2.11
CA VAL A 25 6.89 13.04 0.77
C VAL A 25 5.77 14.08 0.77
N HIS A 26 5.91 15.11 -0.06
CA HIS A 26 4.91 16.15 -0.28
C HIS A 26 4.25 15.98 -1.67
N HIS A 27 5.06 15.73 -2.70
CA HIS A 27 4.66 15.59 -4.09
C HIS A 27 5.14 14.24 -4.62
N LEU A 28 4.22 13.25 -4.68
CA LEU A 28 4.58 11.85 -4.91
C LEU A 28 5.47 11.63 -6.15
N TYR A 29 5.12 12.24 -7.29
CA TYR A 29 5.86 12.01 -8.55
C TYR A 29 7.18 12.76 -8.65
N ALA A 30 7.36 13.83 -7.88
CA ALA A 30 8.61 14.60 -7.87
C ALA A 30 9.60 14.05 -6.83
N ASP A 31 9.09 13.74 -5.64
CA ASP A 31 9.91 13.31 -4.50
C ASP A 31 10.43 11.87 -4.65
N LEU A 32 9.86 11.09 -5.58
CA LEU A 32 10.30 9.71 -5.88
C LEU A 32 11.30 9.61 -7.05
N GLN A 33 11.62 10.71 -7.73
CA GLN A 33 12.44 10.69 -8.96
C GLN A 33 13.90 10.30 -8.75
N ASP A 34 14.40 10.30 -7.51
CA ASP A 34 15.74 9.80 -7.15
C ASP A 34 15.72 8.40 -6.51
N ALA A 35 14.53 7.81 -6.41
CA ALA A 35 14.21 6.52 -5.81
C ALA A 35 14.66 6.31 -4.35
N LEU A 36 15.15 7.33 -3.62
CA LEU A 36 15.64 7.12 -2.24
C LEU A 36 14.54 6.71 -1.27
N VAL A 37 13.35 7.29 -1.43
CA VAL A 37 12.15 6.90 -0.66
C VAL A 37 11.74 5.47 -1.01
N ILE A 38 11.75 5.11 -2.29
CA ILE A 38 11.42 3.76 -2.77
C ILE A 38 12.39 2.72 -2.16
N LEU A 39 13.68 3.03 -2.14
CA LEU A 39 14.72 2.19 -1.55
C LEU A 39 14.53 2.00 -0.04
N GLN A 40 14.13 3.04 0.71
CA GLN A 40 13.74 2.88 2.12
C GLN A 40 12.52 1.97 2.30
N LEU A 41 11.52 2.07 1.41
CA LEU A 41 10.34 1.20 1.46
C LEU A 41 10.69 -0.27 1.23
N TYR A 42 11.72 -0.58 0.41
CA TYR A 42 12.22 -1.95 0.26
C TYR A 42 12.68 -2.54 1.60
N GLU A 43 13.36 -1.77 2.44
CA GLU A 43 13.76 -2.25 3.77
C GLU A 43 12.55 -2.52 4.67
N LYS A 44 11.50 -1.69 4.59
CA LYS A 44 10.25 -1.89 5.34
C LYS A 44 9.54 -3.18 4.93
N ILE A 45 9.73 -3.64 3.70
CA ILE A 45 9.22 -4.92 3.21
C ILE A 45 10.25 -6.05 3.28
N LYS A 46 11.30 -5.90 4.10
CA LYS A 46 12.34 -6.92 4.35
C LYS A 46 13.11 -7.32 3.09
N VAL A 47 13.24 -6.42 2.11
CA VAL A 47 14.11 -6.58 0.94
C VAL A 47 15.41 -5.81 1.19
N PRO A 48 16.57 -6.48 1.28
CA PRO A 48 17.85 -5.82 1.55
C PRO A 48 18.25 -4.85 0.43
N VAL A 49 18.79 -3.69 0.82
CA VAL A 49 19.28 -2.64 -0.07
C VAL A 49 20.77 -2.39 0.17
N ASP A 50 21.57 -2.35 -0.89
CA ASP A 50 23.00 -2.01 -0.82
C ASP A 50 23.20 -0.49 -0.90
N TRP A 51 23.05 0.17 0.24
CA TRP A 51 23.24 1.61 0.37
C TRP A 51 24.67 2.10 0.17
N SER A 52 25.67 1.21 0.23
CA SER A 52 27.08 1.59 0.23
C SER A 52 27.65 1.59 -1.18
N ASN A 53 27.26 0.61 -2.01
CA ASN A 53 27.86 0.44 -3.34
C ASN A 53 26.92 0.75 -4.50
N LYS A 54 25.59 0.75 -4.27
CA LYS A 54 24.59 0.88 -5.35
C LYS A 54 23.75 2.14 -5.28
N VAL A 55 23.70 2.83 -4.14
CA VAL A 55 22.83 4.00 -3.94
C VAL A 55 23.63 5.30 -3.91
N ASN A 56 23.28 6.23 -4.80
CA ASN A 56 23.81 7.59 -4.82
C ASN A 56 22.98 8.51 -3.94
N LYS A 57 23.61 9.17 -2.96
CA LYS A 57 22.94 10.08 -2.00
C LYS A 57 23.18 11.55 -2.36
N PRO A 58 22.24 12.46 -2.05
CA PRO A 58 22.45 13.90 -2.18
C PRO A 58 23.53 14.41 -1.19
N PRO A 59 24.14 15.58 -1.46
CA PRO A 59 23.90 16.46 -2.59
C PRO A 59 24.47 15.89 -3.90
N TYR A 60 23.66 15.90 -4.96
CA TYR A 60 24.10 15.45 -6.27
C TYR A 60 24.99 16.50 -6.96
N PRO A 61 26.02 16.08 -7.73
CA PRO A 61 26.79 17.00 -8.55
C PRO A 61 25.91 17.74 -9.56
N LYS A 62 26.17 19.03 -9.80
CA LYS A 62 25.39 19.85 -10.76
C LYS A 62 25.35 19.24 -12.16
N LEU A 63 26.48 18.72 -12.63
CA LEU A 63 26.61 17.96 -13.86
C LEU A 63 26.45 16.47 -13.54
N GLY A 64 25.52 15.79 -14.20
CA GLY A 64 25.28 14.36 -14.00
C GLY A 64 24.32 14.02 -12.84
N ALA A 65 23.69 15.02 -12.20
CA ALA A 65 22.69 14.80 -11.16
C ALA A 65 21.59 13.81 -11.63
N ASN A 66 21.10 14.00 -12.86
CA ASN A 66 20.06 13.13 -13.41
C ASN A 66 20.55 11.69 -13.63
N MET A 67 21.80 11.51 -14.03
CA MET A 67 22.39 10.17 -14.18
C MET A 67 22.44 9.44 -12.84
N LYS A 68 22.80 10.15 -11.76
CA LYS A 68 22.83 9.57 -10.40
C LYS A 68 21.45 9.17 -9.89
N LYS A 69 20.43 9.99 -10.16
CA LYS A 69 19.03 9.64 -9.87
C LYS A 69 18.58 8.42 -10.69
N LEU A 70 18.88 8.40 -11.99
CA LEU A 70 18.56 7.30 -12.88
C LEU A 70 19.23 5.97 -12.46
N GLU A 71 20.49 6.02 -12.01
CA GLU A 71 21.19 4.86 -11.43
C GLU A 71 20.41 4.29 -10.23
N ASN A 72 19.94 5.14 -9.32
CA ASN A 72 19.11 4.71 -8.18
C ASN A 72 17.77 4.11 -8.64
N CYS A 73 17.09 4.75 -9.60
CA CYS A 73 15.82 4.26 -10.14
C CYS A 73 15.98 2.90 -10.82
N ASN A 74 17.04 2.70 -11.60
CA ASN A 74 17.35 1.41 -12.22
C ASN A 74 17.58 0.33 -11.15
N TYR A 75 18.33 0.66 -10.10
CA TYR A 75 18.55 -0.26 -8.99
C TYR A 75 17.25 -0.60 -8.24
N ALA A 76 16.37 0.38 -8.01
CA ALA A 76 15.07 0.15 -7.39
C ALA A 76 14.17 -0.78 -8.23
N VAL A 77 14.20 -0.66 -9.56
CA VAL A 77 13.47 -1.57 -10.47
C VAL A 77 14.10 -2.97 -10.48
N GLU A 78 15.44 -3.07 -10.46
CA GLU A 78 16.17 -4.34 -10.37
C GLU A 78 15.80 -5.10 -9.10
N LEU A 79 15.80 -4.43 -7.94
CA LEU A 79 15.37 -5.02 -6.67
C LEU A 79 13.93 -5.53 -6.74
N GLY A 80 13.04 -4.73 -7.33
CA GLY A 80 11.64 -5.11 -7.53
C GLY A 80 11.50 -6.40 -8.33
N LYS A 81 12.22 -6.51 -9.43
CA LYS A 81 12.19 -7.70 -10.31
C LYS A 81 12.86 -8.91 -9.67
N THR A 82 14.05 -8.75 -9.11
CA THR A 82 14.94 -9.87 -8.77
C THR A 82 14.87 -10.32 -7.31
N LYS A 83 14.56 -9.42 -6.38
CA LYS A 83 14.52 -9.70 -4.94
C LYS A 83 13.10 -9.71 -4.41
N ALA A 84 12.26 -8.78 -4.87
CA ALA A 84 10.88 -8.68 -4.44
C ALA A 84 9.92 -9.52 -5.29
N ASN A 85 10.31 -10.01 -6.48
CA ASN A 85 9.44 -10.74 -7.42
C ASN A 85 8.17 -9.95 -7.80
N PHE A 86 8.32 -8.65 -8.07
CA PHE A 86 7.26 -7.80 -8.60
C PHE A 86 7.12 -7.95 -10.10
N SER A 87 5.88 -7.83 -10.59
CA SER A 87 5.60 -7.77 -12.02
C SER A 87 5.83 -6.34 -12.49
N LEU A 88 7.03 -6.07 -12.99
CA LEU A 88 7.47 -4.76 -13.50
C LEU A 88 7.73 -4.82 -15.00
N VAL A 89 6.87 -5.54 -15.74
CA VAL A 89 6.96 -5.65 -17.20
C VAL A 89 6.74 -4.27 -17.82
N GLY A 90 7.69 -3.81 -18.63
CA GLY A 90 7.61 -2.49 -19.26
C GLY A 90 7.92 -1.30 -18.33
N ILE A 91 8.32 -1.54 -17.07
CA ILE A 91 8.77 -0.47 -16.17
C ILE A 91 10.30 -0.47 -16.12
N GLY A 92 10.89 0.68 -16.45
CA GLY A 92 12.32 0.98 -16.34
C GLY A 92 12.62 2.04 -15.30
N GLY A 93 13.91 2.26 -14.99
CA GLY A 93 14.32 3.33 -14.08
C GLY A 93 14.05 4.72 -14.66
N GLN A 94 14.06 4.86 -15.99
CA GLN A 94 13.73 6.12 -16.67
C GLN A 94 12.32 6.58 -16.35
N ASP A 95 11.35 5.66 -16.35
CA ASP A 95 9.95 6.00 -16.04
C ASP A 95 9.76 6.58 -14.64
N LEU A 96 10.52 6.06 -13.66
CA LEU A 96 10.52 6.58 -12.30
C LEU A 96 11.22 7.94 -12.22
N ASN A 97 12.38 8.07 -12.90
CA ASN A 97 13.16 9.29 -12.89
C ASN A 97 12.44 10.45 -13.59
N ASP A 98 11.67 10.17 -14.63
CA ASP A 98 10.80 11.14 -15.31
C ASP A 98 9.52 11.44 -14.52
N GLY A 99 9.24 10.68 -13.44
CA GLY A 99 8.04 10.84 -12.63
C GLY A 99 6.76 10.42 -13.34
N ASN A 100 6.81 9.37 -14.19
CA ASN A 100 5.64 8.84 -14.88
C ASN A 100 4.58 8.40 -13.85
N PRO A 101 3.39 9.05 -13.79
CA PRO A 101 2.42 8.80 -12.73
C PRO A 101 1.96 7.34 -12.70
N THR A 102 1.58 6.79 -13.85
CA THR A 102 1.03 5.43 -13.95
C THR A 102 2.02 4.38 -13.49
N LEU A 103 3.27 4.47 -13.96
CA LEU A 103 4.29 3.45 -13.68
C LEU A 103 4.86 3.58 -12.27
N THR A 104 4.95 4.81 -11.75
CA THR A 104 5.31 5.06 -10.35
C THR A 104 4.26 4.47 -9.41
N LEU A 105 2.97 4.73 -9.66
CA LEU A 105 1.88 4.17 -8.87
C LEU A 105 1.85 2.64 -8.93
N ALA A 106 2.11 2.04 -10.10
CA ALA A 106 2.15 0.58 -10.25
C ALA A 106 3.23 -0.08 -9.38
N LEU A 107 4.41 0.54 -9.24
CA LEU A 107 5.46 0.06 -8.35
C LEU A 107 5.10 0.28 -6.88
N VAL A 108 4.66 1.48 -6.53
CA VAL A 108 4.28 1.86 -5.16
C VAL A 108 3.17 0.97 -4.63
N TRP A 109 2.20 0.63 -5.47
CA TRP A 109 1.16 -0.33 -5.14
C TRP A 109 1.78 -1.69 -4.79
N GLN A 110 2.63 -2.27 -5.64
CA GLN A 110 3.23 -3.58 -5.33
C GLN A 110 4.05 -3.58 -4.03
N LEU A 111 4.77 -2.50 -3.74
CA LEU A 111 5.47 -2.30 -2.45
C LEU A 111 4.49 -2.34 -1.28
N MET A 112 3.41 -1.56 -1.37
CA MET A 112 2.38 -1.52 -0.37
C MET A 112 1.71 -2.88 -0.15
N ARG A 113 1.39 -3.59 -1.23
CA ARG A 113 0.83 -4.95 -1.17
C ARG A 113 1.74 -5.89 -0.40
N ARG A 114 3.04 -5.88 -0.71
CA ARG A 114 4.03 -6.74 -0.04
C ARG A 114 4.18 -6.37 1.44
N TYR A 115 4.17 -5.08 1.77
CA TYR A 115 4.18 -4.62 3.15
C TYR A 115 3.01 -5.21 3.94
N THR A 116 1.80 -5.11 3.42
CA THR A 116 0.61 -5.68 4.07
C THR A 116 0.77 -7.17 4.33
N LEU A 117 1.19 -7.92 3.31
CA LEU A 117 1.37 -9.37 3.43
C LEU A 117 2.42 -9.73 4.49
N ASN A 118 3.53 -9.01 4.54
CA ASN A 118 4.56 -9.22 5.56
C ASN A 118 4.06 -8.95 6.98
N VAL A 119 3.19 -7.95 7.15
CA VAL A 119 2.55 -7.66 8.45
C VAL A 119 1.61 -8.80 8.83
N LEU A 120 0.79 -9.28 7.89
CA LEU A 120 -0.12 -10.40 8.11
C LEU A 120 0.62 -11.71 8.43
N GLU A 121 1.71 -12.01 7.73
CA GLU A 121 2.60 -13.15 8.02
C GLU A 121 3.22 -13.06 9.42
N GLY A 122 3.61 -11.86 9.85
CA GLY A 122 4.14 -11.61 11.19
C GLY A 122 3.12 -11.83 12.30
N LEU A 123 1.83 -11.67 12.02
CA LEU A 123 0.73 -11.91 12.96
C LEU A 123 0.28 -13.39 12.99
N GLY A 124 0.62 -14.17 11.95
CA GLY A 124 0.27 -15.58 11.79
C GLY A 124 1.37 -16.56 12.19
N ASP A 125 2.25 -16.20 13.14
CA ASP A 125 3.36 -17.03 13.63
C ASP A 125 4.31 -17.57 12.53
N GLY A 126 4.46 -16.85 11.40
CA GLY A 126 5.45 -17.17 10.38
C GLY A 126 5.10 -18.33 9.43
N GLN A 127 3.86 -18.81 9.43
CA GLN A 127 3.40 -19.73 8.37
C GLN A 127 3.28 -18.98 7.04
N LYS A 128 3.60 -19.66 5.91
CA LYS A 128 3.29 -19.13 4.57
C LYS A 128 1.80 -18.84 4.50
N VAL A 129 1.46 -17.57 4.48
CA VAL A 129 0.08 -17.11 4.52
C VAL A 129 -0.60 -17.49 3.20
N ASN A 130 -1.54 -18.43 3.28
CA ASN A 130 -2.53 -18.65 2.24
C ASN A 130 -3.78 -17.82 2.56
N ASP A 131 -4.68 -17.68 1.58
CA ASP A 131 -5.89 -16.88 1.75
C ASP A 131 -6.74 -17.37 2.95
N ASP A 132 -6.75 -18.67 3.22
CA ASP A 132 -7.46 -19.28 4.33
C ASP A 132 -6.92 -18.83 5.71
N ILE A 133 -5.59 -18.68 5.84
CA ILE A 133 -4.96 -18.17 7.05
C ILE A 133 -5.37 -16.71 7.29
N ILE A 134 -5.40 -15.88 6.23
CA ILE A 134 -5.82 -14.48 6.38
C ILE A 134 -7.29 -14.41 6.76
N VAL A 135 -8.15 -15.17 6.08
CA VAL A 135 -9.59 -15.24 6.40
C VAL A 135 -9.81 -15.69 7.85
N SER A 136 -9.08 -16.71 8.29
CA SER A 136 -9.11 -17.20 9.67
C SER A 136 -8.68 -16.11 10.66
N TRP A 137 -7.57 -15.42 10.38
CA TRP A 137 -7.08 -14.33 11.23
C TRP A 137 -8.07 -13.16 11.30
N VAL A 138 -8.66 -12.74 10.18
CA VAL A 138 -9.69 -11.69 10.13
C VAL A 138 -10.88 -12.09 11.01
N ASN A 139 -11.42 -13.29 10.80
CA ASN A 139 -12.56 -13.78 11.56
C ASN A 139 -12.25 -13.92 13.06
N LYS A 140 -11.03 -14.35 13.41
CA LYS A 140 -10.56 -14.41 14.80
C LYS A 140 -10.49 -13.02 15.43
N THR A 141 -9.91 -12.05 14.73
CA THR A 141 -9.77 -10.67 15.19
C THR A 141 -11.14 -10.00 15.39
N LEU A 142 -12.05 -10.16 14.42
CA LEU A 142 -13.43 -9.69 14.50
C LEU A 142 -14.17 -10.32 15.69
N SER A 143 -14.06 -11.63 15.85
CA SER A 143 -14.69 -12.35 16.96
C SER A 143 -14.15 -11.92 18.32
N GLN A 144 -12.84 -11.67 18.45
CA GLN A 144 -12.22 -11.21 19.69
C GLN A 144 -12.64 -9.78 20.05
N ALA A 145 -12.87 -8.93 19.04
CA ALA A 145 -13.42 -7.58 19.22
C ALA A 145 -14.95 -7.54 19.37
N GLY A 146 -15.62 -8.71 19.44
CA GLY A 146 -17.07 -8.80 19.60
C GLY A 146 -17.86 -8.33 18.37
N LYS A 147 -17.25 -8.30 17.19
CA LYS A 147 -17.90 -7.92 15.93
C LYS A 147 -18.67 -9.12 15.36
N SER A 148 -19.81 -8.85 14.74
CA SER A 148 -20.69 -9.88 14.16
C SER A 148 -20.35 -10.23 12.71
N THR A 149 -19.59 -9.37 12.04
CA THR A 149 -19.15 -9.57 10.65
C THR A 149 -18.14 -10.71 10.54
N LYS A 150 -18.20 -11.44 9.44
CA LYS A 150 -17.28 -12.52 9.08
C LYS A 150 -17.07 -12.52 7.57
N ILE A 151 -15.93 -13.03 7.14
CA ILE A 151 -15.63 -13.24 5.73
C ILE A 151 -15.39 -14.73 5.48
N SER A 152 -15.89 -15.27 4.38
CA SER A 152 -15.63 -16.66 3.97
C SER A 152 -14.47 -16.77 2.97
N SER A 153 -14.24 -15.72 2.18
CA SER A 153 -13.13 -15.59 1.23
C SER A 153 -12.92 -14.13 0.84
N PHE A 154 -11.82 -13.80 0.17
CA PHE A 154 -11.61 -12.45 -0.39
C PHE A 154 -12.56 -12.07 -1.53
N LYS A 155 -13.33 -13.03 -2.06
CA LYS A 155 -14.34 -12.81 -3.11
C LYS A 155 -15.76 -12.72 -2.55
N ASP A 156 -15.90 -12.72 -1.23
CA ASP A 156 -17.20 -12.70 -0.57
C ASP A 156 -17.94 -11.38 -0.86
N LYS A 157 -19.23 -11.48 -1.19
CA LYS A 157 -20.08 -10.31 -1.43
C LYS A 157 -20.21 -9.46 -0.16
N GLU A 158 -20.06 -10.04 1.02
CA GLU A 158 -20.04 -9.29 2.29
C GLU A 158 -18.83 -8.35 2.39
N ILE A 159 -17.76 -8.56 1.64
CA ILE A 159 -16.66 -7.59 1.57
C ILE A 159 -17.07 -6.38 0.72
N SER A 160 -17.91 -6.57 -0.29
CA SER A 160 -18.45 -5.46 -1.10
C SER A 160 -19.34 -4.51 -0.30
N SER A 161 -19.89 -4.95 0.84
CA SER A 161 -20.64 -4.08 1.77
C SER A 161 -19.72 -3.17 2.60
N SER A 162 -18.41 -3.45 2.62
CA SER A 162 -17.36 -2.76 3.39
C SER A 162 -17.49 -2.83 4.91
N LEU A 163 -18.53 -3.46 5.42
CA LEU A 163 -18.80 -3.57 6.85
C LEU A 163 -17.75 -4.43 7.55
N ALA A 164 -17.39 -5.58 6.97
CA ALA A 164 -16.35 -6.45 7.53
C ALA A 164 -14.97 -5.76 7.57
N VAL A 165 -14.69 -4.91 6.58
CA VAL A 165 -13.46 -4.11 6.54
C VAL A 165 -13.49 -3.05 7.64
N LEU A 166 -14.57 -2.28 7.76
CA LEU A 166 -14.73 -1.27 8.81
C LEU A 166 -14.66 -1.88 10.23
N ASP A 167 -15.28 -3.02 10.44
CA ASP A 167 -15.23 -3.70 11.74
C ASP A 167 -13.84 -4.24 12.07
N LEU A 168 -13.10 -4.73 11.07
CA LEU A 168 -11.73 -5.19 11.27
C LEU A 168 -10.82 -4.01 11.64
N ILE A 169 -11.06 -2.85 11.05
CA ILE A 169 -10.35 -1.61 11.32
C ILE A 169 -10.57 -1.16 12.76
N ASP A 170 -11.82 -1.13 13.21
CA ASP A 170 -12.15 -0.80 14.59
C ASP A 170 -11.64 -1.87 15.58
N ALA A 171 -11.59 -3.14 15.18
CA ALA A 171 -11.02 -4.21 16.00
C ALA A 171 -9.51 -4.06 16.21
N ILE A 172 -8.77 -3.63 15.18
CA ILE A 172 -7.32 -3.39 15.27
C ILE A 172 -7.01 -2.10 16.03
N GLN A 173 -7.81 -1.05 15.81
CA GLN A 173 -7.66 0.23 16.50
C GLN A 173 -9.03 0.74 16.99
N PRO A 174 -9.42 0.41 18.23
CA PRO A 174 -10.72 0.81 18.76
C PRO A 174 -10.97 2.32 18.68
N GLY A 175 -12.16 2.70 18.23
CA GLY A 175 -12.61 4.10 18.18
C GLY A 175 -12.12 4.88 16.95
N CYS A 176 -11.50 4.21 15.97
CA CYS A 176 -11.14 4.87 14.72
C CYS A 176 -12.34 5.04 13.79
N VAL A 177 -13.32 4.12 13.81
CA VAL A 177 -14.50 4.19 12.94
C VAL A 177 -15.64 4.94 13.63
N ASN A 178 -16.12 6.00 13.00
CA ASN A 178 -17.39 6.60 13.37
C ASN A 178 -18.54 5.83 12.70
N TYR A 179 -19.17 4.94 13.47
CA TYR A 179 -20.27 4.10 12.98
C TYR A 179 -21.55 4.88 12.63
N ASP A 180 -21.69 6.14 13.08
CA ASP A 180 -22.83 6.99 12.72
C ASP A 180 -22.82 7.37 11.23
N LEU A 181 -21.64 7.34 10.60
CA LEU A 181 -21.45 7.61 9.18
C LEU A 181 -21.53 6.32 8.33
N VAL A 182 -21.64 5.15 8.96
CA VAL A 182 -21.64 3.86 8.28
C VAL A 182 -23.08 3.42 8.01
N LYS A 183 -23.43 3.35 6.73
CA LYS A 183 -24.74 2.86 6.27
C LYS A 183 -24.82 1.34 6.45
N ARG A 184 -25.95 0.81 6.91
CA ARG A 184 -26.19 -0.63 7.15
C ARG A 184 -27.50 -1.09 6.49
N GLY A 185 -27.60 -2.37 6.13
CA GLY A 185 -28.82 -2.97 5.56
C GLY A 185 -28.76 -3.15 4.05
N SER A 186 -29.86 -2.83 3.34
CA SER A 186 -29.92 -2.85 1.88
C SER A 186 -29.13 -1.68 1.30
N LEU A 187 -27.84 -1.89 1.03
CA LEU A 187 -26.94 -0.87 0.49
C LEU A 187 -27.03 -0.79 -1.03
N SER A 188 -27.28 0.41 -1.56
CA SER A 188 -27.04 0.71 -2.97
C SER A 188 -25.54 0.69 -3.28
N ASP A 189 -25.15 0.63 -4.56
CA ASP A 189 -23.73 0.68 -4.92
C ASP A 189 -23.08 2.01 -4.50
N GLU A 190 -23.87 3.08 -4.44
CA GLU A 190 -23.44 4.40 -3.94
C GLU A 190 -23.24 4.39 -2.42
N ASP A 191 -24.07 3.66 -1.65
CA ASP A 191 -23.89 3.48 -0.21
C ASP A 191 -22.68 2.60 0.12
N LYS A 192 -22.41 1.58 -0.70
CA LYS A 192 -21.20 0.75 -0.58
C LYS A 192 -19.96 1.60 -0.83
N LEU A 193 -19.98 2.43 -1.88
CA LEU A 193 -18.94 3.40 -2.18
C LEU A 193 -18.74 4.36 -1.00
N ASP A 194 -19.80 4.97 -0.47
CA ASP A 194 -19.71 5.87 0.69
C ASP A 194 -19.09 5.20 1.92
N ASN A 195 -19.46 3.96 2.21
CA ASN A 195 -18.87 3.18 3.29
C ASN A 195 -17.39 2.86 3.04
N MET A 196 -16.99 2.52 1.80
CA MET A 196 -15.59 2.32 1.39
C MET A 196 -14.76 3.59 1.51
N PHE A 197 -15.38 4.75 1.26
CA PHE A 197 -14.72 6.05 1.21
C PHE A 197 -14.92 6.89 2.47
N CYS A 198 -15.45 6.30 3.55
CA CYS A 198 -15.55 6.96 4.85
C CYS A 198 -14.18 7.60 5.20
N PRO A 199 -14.12 8.89 5.57
CA PRO A 199 -12.86 9.63 5.76
C PRO A 199 -11.85 9.00 6.73
N VAL A 200 -12.30 8.09 7.58
CA VAL A 200 -11.49 7.26 8.48
C VAL A 200 -10.65 6.22 7.73
N LEU A 201 -11.22 5.54 6.74
CA LEU A 201 -10.56 4.48 5.96
C LEU A 201 -9.33 5.02 5.19
N THR A 202 -9.40 6.28 4.75
CA THR A 202 -8.36 6.93 3.92
C THR A 202 -7.14 7.42 4.70
N THR A 203 -7.20 7.53 6.03
CA THR A 203 -6.05 8.00 6.82
C THR A 203 -5.25 6.88 7.48
N LYS A 204 -5.82 5.68 7.68
CA LYS A 204 -5.10 4.57 8.33
C LYS A 204 -5.19 3.19 7.67
N LEU A 205 -5.98 2.96 6.61
CA LEU A 205 -6.15 1.61 6.03
C LEU A 205 -6.13 1.50 4.50
N THR A 206 -5.22 2.24 3.90
CA THR A 206 -4.78 2.01 2.52
C THR A 206 -4.30 0.57 2.26
N VAL A 207 -3.83 -0.11 3.32
CA VAL A 207 -3.22 -1.44 3.31
C VAL A 207 -4.22 -2.55 2.95
N PHE A 208 -5.51 -2.36 3.27
CA PHE A 208 -6.55 -3.39 3.11
C PHE A 208 -7.42 -3.17 1.87
N THR A 209 -7.74 -1.92 1.51
CA THR A 209 -8.53 -1.59 0.31
C THR A 209 -7.79 -1.93 -0.99
N ALA A 210 -6.47 -1.81 -1.01
CA ALA A 210 -5.67 -2.17 -2.18
C ALA A 210 -5.63 -3.70 -2.45
N ILE A 211 -5.85 -4.54 -1.42
CA ILE A 211 -5.98 -6.00 -1.59
C ILE A 211 -7.30 -6.38 -2.29
N LEU A 212 -8.36 -5.57 -2.10
CA LEU A 212 -9.71 -5.89 -2.58
C LEU A 212 -9.97 -5.48 -4.02
N HIS A 213 -9.30 -4.44 -4.51
CA HIS A 213 -9.57 -3.89 -5.85
C HIS A 213 -9.05 -4.73 -7.02
N HIS A 214 -8.36 -5.84 -6.79
CA HIS A 214 -7.80 -6.69 -7.87
C HIS A 214 -8.30 -8.13 -7.91
N ASN A 215 -9.31 -8.46 -7.08
CA ASN A 215 -9.99 -9.77 -7.09
C ASN A 215 -11.48 -9.69 -7.50
N ILE A 216 -11.90 -8.55 -8.08
CA ILE A 216 -13.18 -8.38 -8.79
C ILE A 216 -12.87 -8.18 -10.28
#